data_AF-A0A6P0I868-F1
#
_entry.id   AF-A0A6P0I868-F1
#
_cell.length_a   1.000
_cell.length_b   1.000
_cell.length_c   1.000
_cell.angle_alpha   90.00
_cell.angle_beta   90.00
_cell.angle_gamma   90.00
#
_symmetry.space_group_name_H-M   'P 1'
#
loop_
_entity.id
_entity.type
_entity.pdbx_description
1 polymer ?
#
loop_
_entity_poly.entity_id
_entity_poly.type
_entity_poly.pdbx_seq_one_letter_code
_entity_poly.pdbx_strand_id
1 'polypeptide(L)'
;HQHYTYLSRGKYIEQLQNWMNIFPKEQFLILKSEDLFTHPQETMNKVFKFLELPAHYSTEYLPYNSGNYSQPSAEIYQELIEYFQPYNQKLAEDMKINL
;
A
#
# COMPACT_ATOMS: atom_id res chain seq x y z
N HIS A 1 -21.34 -12.60 -9.01
CA HIS A 1 -20.84 -11.22 -9.20
C HIS A 1 -19.85 -10.80 -8.10
N GLN A 2 -18.86 -11.62 -7.71
CA GLN A 2 -17.90 -11.28 -6.63
C GLN A 2 -16.42 -11.32 -7.06
N HIS A 3 -16.06 -11.80 -8.25
CA HIS A 3 -14.65 -11.90 -8.66
C HIS A 3 -14.04 -10.57 -9.14
N TYR A 4 -14.77 -9.76 -9.92
CA TYR A 4 -14.28 -8.47 -10.42
C TYR A 4 -13.99 -7.46 -9.30
N THR A 5 -14.68 -7.57 -8.16
CA THR A 5 -14.49 -6.65 -7.02
C THR A 5 -13.14 -6.80 -6.33
N TYR A 6 -12.46 -7.95 -6.46
CA TYR A 6 -11.14 -8.15 -5.86
C TYR A 6 -10.04 -7.51 -6.71
N LEU A 7 -10.07 -7.70 -8.03
CA LEU A 7 -9.10 -7.07 -8.94
C LEU A 7 -9.23 -5.55 -8.91
N SER A 8 -10.45 -5.01 -8.92
CA SER A 8 -10.65 -3.56 -8.86
C SER A 8 -10.11 -2.93 -7.58
N ARG A 9 -10.17 -3.64 -6.43
CA ARG A 9 -9.63 -3.16 -5.15
C ARG A 9 -8.11 -3.03 -5.16
N GLY A 10 -7.42 -3.84 -5.96
CA GLY A 10 -5.95 -3.76 -6.14
C GLY A 10 -5.50 -2.56 -6.97
N LYS A 11 -6.42 -1.86 -7.68
CA LYS A 11 -6.10 -0.67 -8.45
C LYS A 11 -6.06 0.57 -7.56
N TYR A 12 -5.01 0.69 -6.75
CA TYR A 12 -4.92 1.75 -5.74
C TYR A 12 -4.94 3.16 -6.35
N ILE A 13 -4.31 3.35 -7.51
CA ILE A 13 -4.23 4.68 -8.14
C ILE A 13 -5.61 5.23 -8.53
N GLU A 14 -6.50 4.41 -9.07
CA GLU A 14 -7.85 4.85 -9.45
C GLU A 14 -8.64 5.31 -8.22
N GLN A 15 -8.48 4.61 -7.09
CA GLN A 15 -9.14 4.95 -5.84
C GLN A 15 -8.57 6.24 -5.24
N LEU A 16 -7.24 6.38 -5.21
CA LEU A 16 -6.57 7.58 -4.70
C LEU A 16 -6.92 8.82 -5.51
N GLN A 17 -6.97 8.71 -6.84
CA GLN A 17 -7.34 9.83 -7.72
C GLN A 17 -8.74 10.37 -7.42
N ASN A 18 -9.70 9.49 -7.09
CA ASN A 18 -11.03 9.93 -6.67
C ASN A 18 -11.02 10.74 -5.37
N TRP A 19 -10.24 10.30 -4.39
CA TRP A 19 -10.08 11.04 -3.13
C TRP A 19 -9.33 12.36 -3.32
N MET A 20 -8.32 12.38 -4.20
CA MET A 20 -7.50 13.57 -4.47
C MET A 20 -8.23 14.66 -5.27
N ASN A 21 -9.38 14.35 -5.87
CA ASN A 21 -10.28 15.37 -6.42
C ASN A 21 -10.97 16.21 -5.32
N ILE A 22 -10.97 15.73 -4.08
CA ILE A 22 -11.64 16.35 -2.94
C ILE A 22 -10.62 16.86 -1.92
N PHE A 23 -9.60 16.07 -1.64
CA PHE A 23 -8.55 16.39 -0.67
C PHE A 23 -7.20 16.62 -1.36
N PRO A 24 -6.44 17.66 -1.01
CA PRO A 24 -5.11 17.88 -1.53
C PRO A 24 -4.18 16.70 -1.22
N LYS A 25 -3.25 16.44 -2.15
CA LYS A 25 -2.33 15.30 -2.10
C LYS A 25 -1.46 15.30 -0.83
N GLU A 26 -1.13 16.47 -0.30
CA GLU A 26 -0.33 16.65 0.90
C GLU A 26 -1.01 16.10 2.16
N GLN A 27 -2.33 15.85 2.12
CA GLN A 27 -3.09 15.20 3.20
C GLN A 27 -3.09 13.66 3.09
N PHE A 28 -2.28 13.08 2.21
CA PHE A 28 -2.11 11.64 2.10
C PHE A 28 -0.67 11.25 2.43
N LEU A 29 -0.53 10.34 3.39
CA LEU A 29 0.69 9.58 3.60
C LEU A 29 0.49 8.17 3.07
N ILE A 30 1.29 7.77 2.09
CA ILE A 30 1.26 6.42 1.51
C ILE A 30 2.56 5.71 1.91
N LEU A 31 2.42 4.53 2.52
CA LEU A 31 3.52 3.74 3.06
C LEU A 31 3.46 2.32 2.49
N LYS A 32 4.62 1.72 2.28
CA LYS A 32 4.74 0.29 1.96
C LYS A 32 4.57 -0.52 3.24
N SER A 33 3.73 -1.54 3.19
CA SER A 33 3.57 -2.46 4.31
C SER A 33 4.86 -3.22 4.61
N GLU A 34 5.65 -3.52 3.58
CA GLU A 34 6.95 -4.19 3.68
C GLU A 34 7.94 -3.38 4.54
N ASP A 35 7.92 -2.05 4.43
CA ASP A 35 8.72 -1.16 5.27
C ASP A 35 8.25 -1.18 6.72
N LEU A 36 6.94 -1.31 6.97
CA LEU A 36 6.41 -1.46 8.33
C LEU A 36 6.84 -2.80 8.94
N PHE A 37 6.88 -3.87 8.16
CA PHE A 37 7.24 -5.19 8.64
C PHE A 37 8.73 -5.33 8.93
N THR A 38 9.57 -4.69 8.12
CA THR A 38 11.03 -4.78 8.21
C THR A 38 11.66 -3.66 9.04
N HIS A 39 11.09 -2.45 9.01
CA HIS A 39 11.58 -1.24 9.66
C HIS A 39 10.44 -0.50 10.39
N PRO A 40 9.77 -1.13 11.38
CA PRO A 40 8.55 -0.60 11.98
C PRO A 40 8.74 0.78 12.62
N GLN A 41 9.83 0.98 13.36
CA GLN A 41 10.11 2.25 14.02
C GLN A 41 10.31 3.38 13.00
N GLU A 42 11.07 3.14 11.93
CA GLU A 42 11.31 4.16 10.88
C GLU A 42 10.02 4.51 10.14
N THR A 43 9.21 3.51 9.82
CA THR A 43 7.92 3.70 9.16
C THR A 43 6.95 4.47 10.05
N MET A 44 6.87 4.13 11.35
CA MET A 44 6.01 4.84 12.30
C MET A 44 6.46 6.26 12.60
N ASN A 45 7.77 6.54 12.55
CA ASN A 45 8.27 7.90 12.62
C ASN A 45 7.74 8.78 11.48
N LYS A 46 7.56 8.22 10.27
CA LYS A 46 6.91 8.93 9.15
C LYS A 46 5.45 9.26 9.47
N VAL A 47 4.72 8.33 10.09
CA VAL A 47 3.33 8.52 10.54
C VAL A 47 3.24 9.61 11.61
N PHE A 48 4.05 9.54 12.67
CA PHE A 48 4.04 10.56 13.73
C PHE A 48 4.36 11.94 13.18
N LYS A 49 5.36 12.06 12.32
CA LYS A 49 5.71 13.32 11.66
C LYS A 49 4.54 13.87 10.82
N PHE A 50 3.90 13.01 10.03
CA PHE A 50 2.77 13.40 9.18
C PHE A 50 1.56 13.88 9.99
N LEU A 51 1.30 13.25 11.15
CA LEU A 51 0.22 13.63 12.06
C LEU A 51 0.60 14.73 13.05
N GLU A 52 1.83 15.28 12.95
CA GLU A 52 2.37 16.29 13.88
C GLU A 52 2.36 15.82 15.36
N LEU A 53 2.61 14.53 15.57
CA LEU A 53 2.68 13.91 16.89
C LEU A 53 4.13 13.79 17.40
N PRO A 54 4.33 13.80 18.73
CA PRO A 54 5.63 13.48 19.31
C PRO A 54 6.12 12.10 18.86
N ALA A 55 7.43 11.97 18.67
CA ALA A 55 8.03 10.67 18.39
C ALA A 55 7.78 9.70 19.55
N HIS A 56 7.38 8.48 19.22
CA HIS A 56 7.25 7.39 20.18
C HIS A 56 8.31 6.33 19.90
N TYR A 57 9.07 5.98 20.93
CA TYR A 57 10.13 4.96 20.85
C TYR A 57 9.58 3.62 21.31
N SER A 58 10.04 2.53 20.69
CA SER A 58 9.60 1.13 20.91
C SER A 58 8.33 0.72 20.16
N THR A 59 8.22 1.09 18.89
CA THR A 59 7.20 0.47 18.03
C THR A 59 7.71 -0.86 17.48
N GLU A 60 7.26 -1.96 18.09
CA GLU A 60 7.41 -3.30 17.53
C GLU A 60 6.18 -3.63 16.66
N TYR A 61 6.41 -4.17 15.47
CA TYR A 61 5.32 -4.71 14.65
C TYR A 61 5.17 -6.21 14.93
N LEU A 62 4.05 -6.58 15.55
CA LEU A 62 3.64 -7.97 15.74
C LEU A 62 2.54 -8.30 14.74
N PRO A 63 2.77 -9.22 13.78
CA PRO A 63 1.74 -9.63 12.83
C PRO A 63 0.65 -10.43 13.56
N TYR A 64 -0.54 -9.83 13.70
CA TYR A 64 -1.74 -10.53 14.16
C TYR A 64 -2.57 -10.97 12.95
N ASN A 65 -3.20 -12.14 13.03
CA ASN A 65 -4.04 -12.71 11.96
C ASN A 65 -3.29 -12.97 10.64
N SER A 66 -2.05 -13.47 10.71
CA SER A 66 -1.36 -14.00 9.53
C SER A 66 -2.15 -15.18 8.97
N GLY A 67 -2.94 -14.93 7.92
CA GLY A 67 -3.67 -15.98 7.23
C GLY A 67 -2.71 -16.97 6.59
N ASN A 68 -3.07 -18.26 6.64
CA ASN A 68 -2.34 -19.29 5.91
C ASN A 68 -2.95 -19.42 4.52
N TYR A 69 -2.28 -18.87 3.51
CA TYR A 69 -2.75 -18.89 2.12
C TYR A 69 -1.90 -19.82 1.27
N SER A 70 -2.56 -20.65 0.46
CA SER A 70 -1.87 -21.43 -0.57
C SER A 70 -1.27 -20.49 -1.61
N GLN A 71 -0.06 -20.80 -2.07
CA GLN A 71 0.54 -20.07 -3.17
C GLN A 71 -0.28 -20.29 -4.45
N PRO A 72 -0.56 -19.23 -5.24
CA PRO A 72 -1.18 -19.40 -6.54
C PRO A 72 -0.25 -20.16 -7.49
N SER A 73 -0.80 -20.65 -8.61
CA SER A 73 0.04 -21.20 -9.68
C SER A 73 0.90 -20.09 -10.30
N ALA A 74 2.02 -20.47 -10.90
CA ALA A 74 2.94 -19.52 -11.53
C ALA A 74 2.26 -18.73 -12.66
N GLU A 75 1.35 -19.38 -13.40
CA GLU A 75 0.61 -18.77 -14.50
C GLU A 75 -0.31 -17.65 -14.00
N ILE A 76 -1.09 -17.93 -12.95
CA ILE A 76 -1.98 -16.92 -12.34
C ILE A 76 -1.16 -15.79 -11.72
N TYR A 77 -0.04 -16.10 -11.07
CA TYR A 77 0.83 -15.08 -10.49
C TYR A 77 1.38 -14.13 -11.56
N GLN A 78 1.83 -14.67 -12.70
CA GLN A 78 2.33 -13.89 -13.82
C GLN A 78 1.22 -13.04 -14.46
N GLU A 79 0.02 -13.60 -14.65
CA GLU A 79 -1.14 -12.85 -15.16
C GLU A 79 -1.49 -11.67 -14.25
N LEU A 80 -1.46 -11.85 -12.92
CA LEU A 80 -1.72 -10.78 -11.97
C LEU A 80 -0.63 -9.70 -11.99
N ILE A 81 0.65 -10.07 -12.13
CA ILE A 81 1.74 -9.10 -12.29
C ILE A 81 1.49 -8.23 -13.51
N GLU A 82 1.22 -8.85 -14.66
CA GLU A 82 0.99 -8.14 -15.93
C GLU A 82 -0.26 -7.25 -15.84
N TYR A 83 -1.33 -7.77 -15.22
CA TYR A 83 -2.56 -7.03 -15.02
C TYR A 83 -2.37 -5.77 -14.17
N PHE A 84 -1.60 -5.84 -13.08
CA PHE A 84 -1.40 -4.72 -12.16
C PHE A 84 -0.27 -3.77 -12.57
N GLN A 85 0.66 -4.18 -13.44
CA GLN A 85 1.81 -3.39 -13.88
C GLN A 85 1.50 -1.94 -14.26
N PRO A 86 0.52 -1.64 -15.16
CA PRO A 86 0.27 -0.26 -15.57
C PRO A 86 -0.26 0.61 -14.43
N TYR A 87 -1.05 0.02 -13.51
CA TYR A 87 -1.59 0.73 -12.35
C TYR A 87 -0.51 1.00 -11.29
N ASN A 88 0.39 0.05 -11.09
CA ASN A 88 1.53 0.19 -10.18
C ASN A 88 2.52 1.24 -10.70
N GLN A 89 2.85 1.21 -12.00
CA GLN A 89 3.72 2.22 -12.60
C GLN A 89 3.12 3.62 -12.42
N LYS A 90 1.83 3.80 -12.74
CA LYS A 90 1.16 5.08 -12.54
C LYS A 90 1.14 5.51 -11.07
N LEU A 91 0.92 4.57 -10.15
CA LEU A 91 0.99 4.85 -8.71
C LEU A 91 2.38 5.34 -8.29
N ALA A 92 3.44 4.67 -8.74
CA ALA A 92 4.82 5.03 -8.45
C ALA A 92 5.17 6.42 -8.97
N GLU A 93 4.78 6.72 -10.21
CA GLU A 93 4.98 8.03 -10.86
C GLU A 93 4.20 9.14 -10.17
N ASP A 94 2.87 8.98 -10.04
CA ASP A 94 1.99 10.00 -9.47
C ASP A 94 2.30 10.25 -8.00
N MET A 95 2.61 9.22 -7.22
CA MET A 95 2.84 9.33 -5.77
C MET A 95 4.31 9.49 -5.38
N LYS A 96 5.24 9.37 -6.34
CA LYS A 96 6.70 9.36 -6.10
C LYS A 96 7.11 8.29 -5.10
N ILE A 97 6.52 7.09 -5.22
CA ILE A 97 6.79 5.93 -4.38
C ILE A 97 7.61 4.94 -5.18
N ASN A 98 8.62 4.32 -4.56
CA ASN A 98 9.37 3.23 -5.18
C ASN A 98 8.67 1.90 -4.88
N LEU A 99 8.03 1.30 -5.89
CA LEU A 99 7.33 0.01 -5.77
C LEU A 99 8.29 -1.16 -5.94
#